data_AF-A0A418ASQ5-F1
#
_entry.id   AF-A0A418ASQ5-F1
#
_cell.length_a   1.000
_cell.length_b   1.000
_cell.length_c   1.000
_cell.angle_alpha   90.00
_cell.angle_beta   90.00
_cell.angle_gamma   90.00
#
_symmetry.space_group_name_H-M   'P 1'
#
loop_
_entity.id
_entity.type
_entity.pdbx_description
1 polymer ?
#
loop_
_entity_poly.entity_id
_entity_poly.type
_entity_poly.pdbx_seq_one_letter_code
_entity_poly.pdbx_strand_id
1 'polypeptide(L)'
;MSHTETAAFLFQHIDSIPHSSLRSSYKSPIMLQRAVKDLMRLFEHLESHGISPDEYASFVAALSPEGYKMSLAVFTDFSAKQTDLSTAYEAYRSLLAQHNVTTWHGTVLDTLVHVQNHPFFLHAAVSSFDRILVDDLQTLTPAMLKLTANLYSAPQLIQAAAALTAPSCATSRPLDRVIATHLFASAQDEVDFVADLVARVDLKKVTSAEPGTV
;
A
#
# COMPACT_ATOMS: atom_id res chain seq x y z
N MET A 1 -10.77 -12.75 3.41
CA MET A 1 -11.49 -12.92 4.70
C MET A 1 -12.19 -11.64 5.09
N SER A 2 -13.30 -11.75 5.82
CA SER A 2 -13.90 -10.60 6.52
C SER A 2 -13.08 -10.22 7.77
N HIS A 3 -13.17 -8.96 8.21
CA HIS A 3 -12.44 -8.48 9.40
C HIS A 3 -12.72 -9.33 10.66
N THR A 4 -13.96 -9.83 10.82
CA THR A 4 -14.34 -10.69 11.95
C THR A 4 -13.72 -12.08 11.85
N GLU A 5 -13.63 -12.65 10.65
CA GLU A 5 -12.96 -13.93 10.40
C GLU A 5 -11.46 -13.83 10.66
N THR A 6 -10.81 -12.77 10.18
CA THR A 6 -9.37 -12.53 10.42
C THR A 6 -9.09 -12.42 11.92
N ALA A 7 -9.96 -11.75 12.68
CA ALA A 7 -9.81 -11.65 14.12
C ALA A 7 -9.93 -13.02 14.81
N ALA A 8 -10.96 -13.80 14.46
CA ALA A 8 -11.15 -15.14 15.01
C ALA A 8 -9.97 -16.07 14.68
N PHE A 9 -9.47 -16.00 13.44
CA PHE A 9 -8.29 -16.74 12.99
C PHE A 9 -7.06 -16.38 13.83
N LEU A 10 -6.79 -15.09 14.05
CA LEU A 10 -5.65 -14.66 14.86
C LEU A 10 -5.76 -15.04 16.33
N PHE A 11 -6.98 -15.10 16.89
CA PHE A 11 -7.16 -15.64 18.24
C PHE A 11 -6.81 -17.12 18.34
N GLN A 12 -7.11 -17.91 17.30
CA GLN A 12 -6.78 -19.35 17.28
C GLN A 12 -5.28 -19.60 17.15
N HIS A 13 -4.55 -18.70 16.50
CA HIS A 13 -3.12 -18.85 16.19
C HIS A 13 -2.22 -17.88 16.93
N ILE A 14 -2.68 -17.35 18.07
CA ILE A 14 -2.00 -16.25 18.77
C ILE A 14 -0.57 -16.60 19.21
N ASP A 15 -0.31 -17.87 19.52
CA ASP A 15 1.00 -18.37 19.93
C ASP A 15 2.06 -18.27 18.81
N SER A 16 1.60 -18.26 17.56
CA SER A 16 2.45 -18.20 16.36
C SER A 16 2.97 -16.78 16.08
N ILE A 17 2.41 -15.75 16.71
CA ILE A 17 2.81 -14.35 16.50
C ILE A 17 3.75 -13.93 17.64
N PRO A 18 5.05 -13.70 17.36
CA PRO A 18 6.00 -13.22 18.35
C PRO A 18 5.77 -11.72 18.56
N HIS A 19 4.87 -11.36 19.47
CA HIS A 19 4.72 -9.98 19.91
C HIS A 19 4.70 -9.90 21.44
N SER A 20 5.60 -9.07 22.00
CA SER A 20 5.77 -8.93 23.45
C SER A 20 4.46 -8.58 24.18
N SER A 21 3.61 -7.75 23.55
CA SER A 21 2.32 -7.37 24.13
C SER A 21 1.31 -8.52 24.15
N LEU A 22 1.43 -9.55 23.30
CA LEU A 22 0.50 -10.69 23.28
C LEU A 22 0.87 -11.75 24.33
N ARG A 23 2.14 -11.83 24.74
CA ARG A 23 2.68 -12.89 25.60
C ARG A 23 2.73 -12.55 27.10
N SER A 24 2.19 -11.41 27.51
CA SER A 24 2.17 -11.05 28.93
C SER A 24 1.21 -11.94 29.72
N SER A 25 1.75 -12.75 30.65
CA SER A 25 1.02 -13.74 31.48
C SER A 25 -0.15 -13.21 32.32
N TYR A 26 -0.33 -11.89 32.41
CA TYR A 26 -1.29 -11.24 33.30
C TYR A 26 -2.44 -10.52 32.59
N LYS A 27 -2.61 -10.70 31.28
CA LYS A 27 -3.67 -10.00 30.54
C LYS A 27 -5.02 -10.68 30.70
N SER A 28 -6.04 -9.90 31.05
CA SER A 28 -7.43 -10.35 30.98
C SER A 28 -7.82 -10.66 29.52
N PRO A 29 -8.77 -11.59 29.28
CA PRO A 29 -9.20 -11.95 27.93
C PRO A 29 -9.63 -10.74 27.08
N ILE A 30 -10.22 -9.72 27.71
CA ILE A 30 -10.65 -8.47 27.04
C ILE A 30 -9.44 -7.65 26.58
N MET A 31 -8.38 -7.55 27.38
CA MET A 31 -7.17 -6.83 27.01
C MET A 31 -6.42 -7.52 25.88
N LEU A 32 -6.40 -8.86 25.89
CA LEU A 32 -5.86 -9.65 24.78
C LEU A 32 -6.67 -9.39 23.51
N GLN A 33 -8.00 -9.38 23.62
CA GLN A 33 -8.87 -9.15 22.48
C GLN A 33 -8.65 -7.77 21.84
N ARG A 34 -8.46 -6.75 22.67
CA ARG A 34 -8.14 -5.41 22.22
C ARG A 34 -6.76 -5.34 21.57
N ALA A 35 -5.75 -5.96 22.17
CA ALA A 35 -4.39 -5.98 21.62
C ALA A 35 -4.33 -6.62 20.23
N VAL A 36 -5.03 -7.74 20.02
CA VAL A 36 -5.13 -8.39 18.70
C VAL A 36 -5.81 -7.48 17.69
N LYS A 37 -6.94 -6.86 18.05
CA LYS A 37 -7.64 -5.91 17.16
C LYS A 37 -6.78 -4.69 16.80
N ASP A 38 -6.01 -4.18 17.75
CA ASP A 38 -5.14 -3.04 17.51
C ASP A 38 -3.97 -3.42 16.58
N LEU A 39 -3.37 -4.60 16.74
CA LEU A 39 -2.37 -5.14 15.80
C LEU A 39 -2.95 -5.36 14.41
N MET A 40 -4.14 -5.96 14.32
CA MET A 40 -4.82 -6.16 13.04
C MET A 40 -5.04 -4.86 12.31
N ARG A 41 -5.56 -3.83 12.99
CA ARG A 41 -5.77 -2.51 12.39
C ARG A 41 -4.48 -1.90 11.89
N LEU A 42 -3.39 -2.07 12.64
CA LEU A 42 -2.08 -1.59 12.20
C LEU A 42 -1.63 -2.32 10.93
N PHE A 43 -1.73 -3.65 10.89
CA PHE A 43 -1.34 -4.43 9.71
C PHE A 43 -2.23 -4.15 8.50
N GLU A 44 -3.55 -4.06 8.69
CA GLU A 44 -4.48 -3.64 7.64
C GLU A 44 -4.15 -2.24 7.12
N HIS A 45 -3.74 -1.32 8.01
CA HIS A 45 -3.30 0.01 7.61
C HIS A 45 -2.02 -0.06 6.77
N LEU A 46 -1.00 -0.81 7.20
CA LEU A 46 0.22 -1.02 6.42
C LEU A 46 -0.07 -1.65 5.04
N GLU A 47 -0.89 -2.69 5.00
CA GLU A 47 -1.33 -3.34 3.75
C GLU A 47 -2.10 -2.36 2.85
N SER A 48 -2.99 -1.52 3.41
CA SER A 48 -3.75 -0.52 2.66
C SER A 48 -2.87 0.55 2.02
N HIS A 49 -1.69 0.81 2.61
CA HIS A 49 -0.65 1.69 2.08
C HIS A 49 0.32 1.00 1.10
N GLY A 50 0.20 -0.32 0.97
CA GLY A 50 1.04 -1.12 0.09
C GLY A 50 2.43 -1.29 0.66
N ILE A 51 2.55 -1.46 1.98
CA ILE A 51 3.82 -1.69 2.68
C ILE A 51 3.93 -3.18 2.99
N SER A 52 4.90 -3.84 2.34
CA SER A 52 5.23 -5.24 2.59
C SER A 52 6.00 -5.43 3.90
N PRO A 53 6.02 -6.65 4.47
CA PRO A 53 6.85 -6.96 5.64
C PRO A 53 8.32 -6.63 5.42
N ASP A 54 8.85 -6.91 4.23
CA ASP A 54 10.25 -6.67 3.87
C ASP A 54 10.59 -5.17 3.83
N GLU A 55 9.69 -4.35 3.26
CA GLU A 55 9.83 -2.89 3.26
C GLU A 55 9.76 -2.31 4.69
N TYR A 56 8.85 -2.84 5.51
CA TYR A 56 8.75 -2.41 6.90
C TYR A 56 9.98 -2.81 7.72
N ALA A 57 10.50 -4.03 7.55
CA ALA A 57 11.74 -4.48 8.17
C ALA A 57 12.94 -3.62 7.72
N SER A 58 13.01 -3.27 6.44
CA SER A 58 14.03 -2.37 5.90
C SER A 58 13.95 -0.96 6.52
N PHE A 59 12.74 -0.43 6.71
CA PHE A 59 12.52 0.82 7.43
C PHE A 59 13.03 0.75 8.87
N VAL A 60 12.72 -0.33 9.59
CA VAL A 60 13.19 -0.52 10.98
C VAL A 60 14.71 -0.63 11.04
N ALA A 61 15.34 -1.32 10.08
CA ALA A 61 16.79 -1.43 9.99
C ALA A 61 17.49 -0.09 9.67
N ALA A 62 16.80 0.82 8.97
CA ALA A 62 17.29 2.14 8.63
C ALA A 62 17.08 3.20 9.74
N LEU A 63 16.45 2.84 10.87
CA LEU A 63 16.22 3.77 11.98
C LEU A 63 17.55 4.22 12.59
N SER A 64 17.84 5.52 12.51
CA SER A 64 19.00 6.14 13.15
C SER A 64 18.58 7.16 14.20
N PRO A 65 19.32 7.28 15.32
CA PRO A 65 18.99 8.22 16.38
C PRO A 65 19.13 9.69 15.93
N GLU A 66 19.95 9.96 14.91
CA GLU A 66 20.18 11.30 14.37
C GLU A 66 18.96 11.89 13.65
N GLY A 67 18.05 11.04 13.17
CA GLY A 67 16.83 11.45 12.47
C GLY A 67 15.69 11.92 13.38
N TYR A 68 15.81 11.72 14.70
CA TYR A 68 14.70 11.95 15.63
C TYR A 68 15.05 12.93 16.75
N LYS A 69 14.14 13.89 17.01
CA LYS A 69 14.22 14.82 18.14
C LYS A 69 13.78 14.16 19.46
N MET A 70 14.36 13.03 19.81
CA MET A 70 14.05 12.33 21.07
C MET A 70 15.33 11.91 21.80
N SER A 71 15.22 11.70 23.11
CA SER A 71 16.37 11.23 23.91
C SER A 71 16.79 9.82 23.49
N LEU A 72 18.08 9.50 23.64
CA LEU A 72 18.64 8.21 23.24
C LEU A 72 17.93 7.01 23.90
N ALA A 73 17.57 7.12 25.18
CA ALA A 73 16.84 6.06 25.90
C ALA A 73 15.42 5.84 25.37
N VAL A 74 14.73 6.92 24.99
CA VAL A 74 13.38 6.82 24.38
C VAL A 74 13.49 6.24 22.96
N PHE A 75 14.55 6.59 22.24
CA PHE A 75 14.81 6.04 20.90
C PHE A 75 15.09 4.53 20.94
N THR A 76 15.90 4.05 21.89
CA THR A 76 16.17 2.61 22.02
C THR A 76 14.91 1.82 22.31
N ASP A 77 14.04 2.33 23.17
CA ASP A 77 12.75 1.69 23.48
C ASP A 77 11.80 1.72 22.28
N PHE A 78 11.80 2.82 21.52
CA PHE A 78 11.02 2.96 20.30
C PHE A 78 11.49 1.98 19.22
N SER A 79 12.79 1.92 18.95
CA SER A 79 13.39 1.00 17.97
C SER A 79 13.12 -0.46 18.35
N ALA A 80 13.23 -0.81 19.63
CA ALA A 80 12.87 -2.15 20.13
C ALA A 80 11.40 -2.48 19.86
N LYS A 81 10.47 -1.55 20.09
CA LYS A 81 9.04 -1.74 19.78
C LYS A 81 8.78 -1.89 18.28
N GLN A 82 9.45 -1.09 17.44
CA GLN A 82 9.32 -1.21 15.99
C GLN A 82 9.85 -2.55 15.47
N THR A 83 10.93 -3.07 16.08
CA THR A 83 11.50 -4.38 15.74
C THR A 83 10.58 -5.54 16.15
N ASP A 84 9.94 -5.43 17.32
CA ASP A 84 8.92 -6.39 17.77
C ASP A 84 7.69 -6.37 16.84
N LEU A 85 7.29 -5.19 16.35
CA LEU A 85 6.19 -5.05 15.39
C LEU A 85 6.54 -5.60 14.00
N SER A 86 7.76 -5.38 13.50
CA SER A 86 8.17 -5.90 12.18
C SER A 86 8.19 -7.42 12.19
N THR A 87 8.75 -8.03 13.24
CA THR A 87 8.78 -9.48 13.43
C THR A 87 7.35 -10.05 13.55
N ALA A 88 6.46 -9.37 14.28
CA ALA A 88 5.07 -9.78 14.39
C ALA A 88 4.32 -9.69 13.05
N TYR A 89 4.60 -8.67 12.23
CA TYR A 89 3.97 -8.51 10.92
C TYR A 89 4.43 -9.59 9.93
N GLU A 90 5.72 -9.91 9.92
CA GLU A 90 6.27 -11.01 9.11
C GLU A 90 5.66 -12.36 9.50
N ALA A 91 5.55 -12.64 10.80
CA ALA A 91 4.92 -13.86 11.30
C ALA A 91 3.42 -13.91 10.95
N TYR A 92 2.71 -12.78 11.04
CA TYR A 92 1.31 -12.67 10.64
C TYR A 92 1.10 -13.02 9.16
N ARG A 93 1.90 -12.44 8.26
CA ARG A 93 1.81 -12.72 6.81
C ARG A 93 2.22 -14.16 6.49
N SER A 94 3.25 -14.67 7.15
CA SER A 94 3.68 -16.07 7.01
C SER A 94 2.60 -17.04 7.45
N LEU A 95 1.91 -16.76 8.56
CA LEU A 95 0.79 -17.56 9.04
C LEU A 95 -0.38 -17.57 8.04
N LEU A 96 -0.75 -16.40 7.52
CA LEU A 96 -1.79 -16.31 6.48
C LEU A 96 -1.44 -17.14 5.24
N ALA A 97 -0.19 -17.04 4.78
CA ALA A 97 0.31 -17.81 3.64
C ALA A 97 0.29 -19.33 3.91
N GLN A 98 0.72 -19.77 5.10
CA GLN A 98 0.69 -21.19 5.50
C GLN A 98 -0.71 -21.80 5.45
N HIS A 99 -1.72 -21.01 5.79
CA HIS A 99 -3.11 -21.44 5.77
C HIS A 99 -3.81 -21.21 4.41
N ASN A 100 -3.10 -20.70 3.40
CA ASN A 100 -3.64 -20.32 2.09
C ASN A 100 -4.82 -19.34 2.19
N VAL A 101 -4.74 -18.39 3.13
CA VAL A 101 -5.79 -17.41 3.36
C VAL A 101 -5.24 -15.99 3.22
N THR A 102 -6.02 -15.09 2.63
CA THR A 102 -5.64 -13.69 2.47
C THR A 102 -6.72 -12.72 2.95
N THR A 103 -6.29 -11.55 3.39
CA THR A 103 -7.14 -10.38 3.61
C THR A 103 -7.40 -9.66 2.28
N TRP A 104 -8.40 -8.77 2.28
CA TRP A 104 -8.69 -7.93 1.12
C TRP A 104 -7.49 -7.05 0.74
N HIS A 105 -6.97 -6.27 1.70
CA HIS A 105 -5.78 -5.44 1.48
C HIS A 105 -4.53 -6.28 1.21
N GLY A 106 -4.42 -7.46 1.83
CA GLY A 106 -3.39 -8.43 1.56
C GLY A 106 -3.35 -8.86 0.10
N THR A 107 -4.50 -9.12 -0.52
CA THR A 107 -4.56 -9.52 -1.94
C THR A 107 -4.06 -8.39 -2.87
N VAL A 108 -4.39 -7.14 -2.54
CA VAL A 108 -3.88 -5.97 -3.28
C VAL A 108 -2.37 -5.85 -3.12
N LEU A 109 -1.87 -6.01 -1.89
CA LEU A 109 -0.44 -5.99 -1.58
C LEU A 109 0.31 -7.10 -2.33
N ASP A 110 -0.19 -8.34 -2.30
CA ASP A 110 0.42 -9.48 -2.99
C ASP A 110 0.50 -9.24 -4.49
N THR A 111 -0.55 -8.67 -5.08
CA THR A 111 -0.55 -8.30 -6.50
C THR A 111 0.48 -7.21 -6.79
N LEU A 112 0.60 -6.21 -5.93
CA LEU A 112 1.57 -5.13 -6.07
C LEU A 112 3.01 -5.68 -6.01
N VAL A 113 3.32 -6.54 -5.04
CA VAL A 113 4.63 -7.20 -4.91
C VAL A 113 4.92 -8.08 -6.13
N HIS A 114 3.93 -8.85 -6.61
CA HIS A 114 4.10 -9.68 -7.81
C HIS A 114 4.39 -8.86 -9.06
N VAL A 115 3.68 -7.74 -9.25
CA VAL A 115 3.90 -6.84 -10.39
C VAL A 115 5.30 -6.22 -10.34
N GLN A 116 5.78 -5.84 -9.16
CA GLN A 116 7.14 -5.30 -8.99
C GLN A 116 8.23 -6.34 -9.27
N ASN A 117 8.06 -7.56 -8.77
CA ASN A 117 9.05 -8.62 -8.93
C ASN A 117 9.07 -9.22 -10.35
N HIS A 118 7.94 -9.14 -11.06
CA HIS A 118 7.76 -9.79 -12.34
C HIS A 118 7.01 -8.87 -13.33
N PRO A 119 7.69 -7.86 -13.89
CA PRO A 119 7.06 -6.87 -14.78
C PRO A 119 6.46 -7.48 -16.05
N PHE A 120 6.91 -8.68 -16.46
CA PHE A 120 6.33 -9.40 -17.59
C PHE A 120 4.86 -9.81 -17.35
N PHE A 121 4.47 -10.14 -16.12
CA PHE A 121 3.06 -10.48 -15.83
C PHE A 121 2.13 -9.29 -16.05
N LEU A 122 2.57 -8.09 -15.67
CA LEU A 122 1.81 -6.87 -15.96
C LEU A 122 1.68 -6.65 -17.47
N HIS A 123 2.76 -6.84 -18.23
CA HIS A 123 2.73 -6.75 -19.69
C HIS A 123 1.75 -7.76 -20.31
N ALA A 124 1.78 -9.01 -19.86
CA ALA A 124 0.87 -10.05 -20.34
C ALA A 124 -0.59 -9.77 -19.96
N ALA A 125 -0.84 -9.38 -18.71
CA ALA A 125 -2.18 -9.07 -18.22
C ALA A 125 -2.80 -7.86 -18.93
N VAL A 126 -1.98 -6.86 -19.26
CA VAL A 126 -2.45 -5.63 -19.91
C VAL A 126 -2.56 -5.77 -21.42
N SER A 127 -1.85 -6.72 -22.04
CA SER A 127 -1.84 -6.90 -23.51
C SER A 127 -3.21 -7.20 -24.14
N SER A 128 -4.16 -7.71 -23.36
CA SER A 128 -5.53 -7.98 -23.81
C SER A 128 -6.45 -6.77 -23.72
N PHE A 129 -5.97 -5.63 -23.18
CA PHE A 129 -6.80 -4.45 -22.92
C PHE A 129 -6.23 -3.23 -23.64
N ASP A 130 -7.07 -2.58 -24.45
CA ASP A 130 -6.70 -1.33 -25.12
C ASP A 130 -6.87 -0.11 -24.21
N ARG A 131 -7.78 -0.18 -23.23
CA ARG A 131 -8.14 0.91 -22.32
C ARG A 131 -8.54 0.36 -20.95
N ILE A 132 -8.13 1.06 -19.90
CA ILE A 132 -8.56 0.81 -18.52
C ILE A 132 -9.29 2.06 -18.04
N LEU A 133 -10.50 1.88 -17.50
CA LEU A 133 -11.27 2.92 -16.85
C LEU A 133 -11.37 2.58 -15.36
N VAL A 134 -10.93 3.50 -14.51
CA VAL A 134 -11.04 3.40 -13.06
C VAL A 134 -12.10 4.39 -12.60
N ASP A 135 -13.18 3.87 -12.02
CA ASP A 135 -14.22 4.70 -11.40
C ASP A 135 -13.92 4.91 -9.91
N ASP A 136 -14.51 5.95 -9.33
CA ASP A 136 -14.43 6.28 -7.89
C ASP A 136 -13.00 6.30 -7.31
N LEU A 137 -12.08 6.96 -8.00
CA LEU A 137 -10.67 7.09 -7.61
C LEU A 137 -10.49 7.59 -6.16
N GLN A 138 -11.41 8.43 -5.67
CA GLN A 138 -11.42 8.96 -4.31
C GLN A 138 -11.64 7.91 -3.21
N THR A 139 -12.16 6.73 -3.55
CA THR A 139 -12.42 5.64 -2.60
C THR A 139 -11.27 4.64 -2.51
N LEU A 140 -10.31 4.72 -3.44
CA LEU A 140 -9.21 3.76 -3.51
C LEU A 140 -8.19 4.00 -2.40
N THR A 141 -7.69 2.90 -1.84
CA THR A 141 -6.57 2.99 -0.88
C THR A 141 -5.27 3.29 -1.61
N PRO A 142 -4.24 3.82 -0.93
CA PRO A 142 -2.97 4.14 -1.56
C PRO A 142 -2.30 2.93 -2.26
N ALA A 143 -2.43 1.72 -1.72
CA ALA A 143 -1.97 0.49 -2.38
C ALA A 143 -2.66 0.25 -3.73
N MET A 144 -3.98 0.43 -3.78
CA MET A 144 -4.76 0.28 -5.00
C MET A 144 -4.37 1.36 -6.01
N LEU A 145 -4.18 2.60 -5.56
CA LEU A 145 -3.70 3.69 -6.42
C LEU A 145 -2.34 3.38 -7.04
N LYS A 146 -1.37 2.89 -6.24
CA LYS A 146 -0.06 2.44 -6.74
C LYS A 146 -0.21 1.34 -7.79
N LEU A 147 -1.08 0.36 -7.55
CA LEU A 147 -1.34 -0.72 -8.51
C LEU A 147 -1.97 -0.19 -9.80
N THR A 148 -2.95 0.72 -9.71
CA THR A 148 -3.54 1.35 -10.90
C THR A 148 -2.50 2.16 -11.67
N ALA A 149 -1.63 2.90 -10.99
CA ALA A 149 -0.54 3.64 -11.62
C ALA A 149 0.40 2.70 -12.38
N ASN A 150 0.80 1.57 -11.77
CA ASN A 150 1.64 0.56 -12.43
C ASN A 150 0.96 -0.01 -13.68
N LEU A 151 -0.37 -0.21 -13.67
CA LEU A 151 -1.11 -0.65 -14.85
C LEU A 151 -1.08 0.41 -15.96
N TYR A 152 -1.33 1.69 -15.65
CA TYR A 152 -1.30 2.77 -16.64
C TYR A 152 0.10 3.05 -17.19
N SER A 153 1.16 2.81 -16.41
CA SER A 153 2.54 2.93 -16.88
C SER A 153 2.97 1.80 -17.82
N ALA A 154 2.09 0.82 -18.12
CA ALA A 154 2.37 -0.21 -19.11
C ALA A 154 2.58 0.41 -20.51
N PRO A 155 3.71 0.14 -21.19
CA PRO A 155 4.03 0.75 -22.49
C PRO A 155 2.93 0.56 -23.56
N GLN A 156 2.23 -0.57 -23.51
CA GLN A 156 1.17 -0.90 -24.46
C GLN A 156 -0.06 0.02 -24.32
N LEU A 157 -0.45 0.38 -23.09
CA LEU A 157 -1.57 1.31 -22.87
C LEU A 157 -1.20 2.74 -23.22
N ILE A 158 0.04 3.14 -22.91
CA ILE A 158 0.56 4.46 -23.31
C ILE A 158 0.57 4.58 -24.83
N GLN A 159 1.00 3.54 -25.55
CA GLN A 159 0.98 3.51 -27.02
C GLN A 159 -0.45 3.51 -27.58
N ALA A 160 -1.37 2.74 -27.00
CA ALA A 160 -2.77 2.72 -27.41
C ALA A 160 -3.45 4.07 -27.19
N ALA A 161 -3.22 4.72 -26.04
CA ALA A 161 -3.72 6.05 -25.74
C ALA A 161 -3.14 7.11 -26.69
N ALA A 162 -1.83 7.06 -26.95
CA ALA A 162 -1.15 7.96 -27.89
C ALA A 162 -1.62 7.79 -29.34
N ALA A 163 -1.93 6.56 -29.78
CA ALA A 163 -2.47 6.30 -31.12
C ALA A 163 -3.87 6.90 -31.32
N LEU A 164 -4.63 7.09 -30.23
CA LEU A 164 -5.97 7.69 -30.25
C LEU A 164 -5.95 9.22 -30.18
N THR A 165 -4.92 9.80 -29.56
CA THR A 165 -4.71 11.26 -29.48
C THR A 165 -3.89 11.80 -30.65
N ALA A 166 -3.22 10.93 -31.41
CA ALA A 166 -2.65 11.29 -32.69
C ALA A 166 -3.77 11.88 -33.59
N PRO A 167 -3.57 13.06 -34.19
CA PRO A 167 -4.57 13.67 -35.07
C PRO A 167 -4.68 12.81 -36.32
N SER A 168 -5.55 11.81 -36.29
CA SER A 168 -6.01 11.12 -37.47
C SER A 168 -6.86 12.11 -38.26
N CYS A 169 -6.28 12.62 -39.34
CA CYS A 169 -7.02 13.19 -40.44
C CYS A 169 -8.01 12.13 -40.97
N ALA A 170 -9.21 12.07 -40.40
CA ALA A 170 -10.48 11.84 -41.07
C ALA A 170 -11.64 11.50 -40.09
N THR A 171 -12.70 12.33 -40.18
CA THR A 171 -14.12 11.99 -40.02
C THR A 171 -14.73 11.68 -38.63
N SER A 172 -15.31 12.73 -38.06
CA SER A 172 -16.68 12.84 -37.48
C SER A 172 -17.11 11.99 -36.27
N ARG A 173 -17.20 12.64 -35.09
CA ARG A 173 -18.44 13.12 -34.43
C ARG A 173 -18.09 13.69 -33.04
N PRO A 174 -18.68 14.81 -32.59
CA PRO A 174 -18.41 15.33 -31.26
C PRO A 174 -19.25 14.54 -30.24
N LEU A 175 -18.60 13.85 -29.31
CA LEU A 175 -19.24 13.48 -28.05
C LEU A 175 -19.01 14.65 -27.09
N ASP A 176 -20.00 15.53 -27.06
CA ASP A 176 -20.20 16.53 -26.01
C ASP A 176 -20.34 15.81 -24.66
N ARG A 177 -19.23 15.74 -23.92
CA ARG A 177 -19.19 15.84 -22.45
C ARG A 177 -17.73 15.90 -22.03
N VAL A 178 -17.27 17.12 -21.83
CA VAL A 178 -16.02 17.44 -21.15
C VAL A 178 -16.17 16.99 -19.69
N ILE A 179 -15.87 15.72 -19.42
CA ILE A 179 -15.24 15.35 -18.16
C ILE A 179 -13.84 15.90 -18.29
N ALA A 180 -13.39 16.72 -17.33
CA ALA A 180 -12.09 17.35 -17.34
C ALA A 180 -10.97 16.28 -17.30
N THR A 181 -10.68 15.69 -18.45
CA THR A 181 -9.44 14.98 -18.72
C THR A 181 -8.36 16.04 -18.74
N HIS A 182 -7.41 15.95 -17.82
CA HIS A 182 -6.14 16.64 -18.00
C HIS A 182 -5.55 16.14 -19.32
N LEU A 183 -5.65 16.98 -20.35
CA LEU A 183 -5.07 16.74 -21.66
C LEU A 183 -3.56 16.93 -21.51
N PHE A 184 -2.84 15.81 -21.39
CA PHE A 184 -1.39 15.82 -21.43
C PHE A 184 -0.94 15.86 -22.89
N ALA A 185 -0.07 16.81 -23.24
CA ALA A 185 0.41 17.02 -24.60
C ALA A 185 1.45 15.97 -25.02
N SER A 186 1.95 15.20 -24.06
CA SER A 186 2.97 14.17 -24.24
C SER A 186 2.83 13.08 -23.17
N ALA A 187 3.19 11.84 -23.53
CA ALA A 187 3.31 10.75 -22.57
C ALA A 187 4.33 11.05 -21.45
N GLN A 188 5.31 11.91 -21.73
CA GLN A 188 6.27 12.38 -20.72
C GLN A 188 5.60 13.29 -19.69
N ASP A 189 4.66 14.16 -20.12
CA ASP A 189 3.93 15.05 -19.20
C ASP A 189 2.99 14.26 -18.29
N GLU A 190 2.46 13.13 -18.76
CA GLU A 190 1.60 12.24 -17.98
C GLU A 190 2.41 11.43 -16.96
N VAL A 191 3.59 10.92 -17.34
CA VAL A 191 4.51 10.26 -16.42
C VAL A 191 5.03 11.24 -15.37
N ASP A 192 5.36 12.47 -15.76
CA ASP A 192 5.80 13.52 -14.85
C ASP A 192 4.64 13.97 -13.94
N PHE A 193 3.40 14.01 -14.42
CA PHE A 193 2.22 14.28 -13.60
C PHE A 193 1.94 13.15 -12.60
N VAL A 194 2.04 11.88 -13.01
CA VAL A 194 1.87 10.73 -12.10
C VAL A 194 3.01 10.68 -11.10
N ALA A 195 4.25 10.95 -11.52
CA ALA A 195 5.40 11.07 -10.62
C ALA A 195 5.22 12.23 -9.63
N ASP A 196 4.72 13.38 -10.07
CA ASP A 196 4.39 14.53 -9.21
C ASP A 196 3.19 14.20 -8.29
N LEU A 197 2.20 13.45 -8.73
CA LEU A 197 1.07 13.01 -7.91
C LEU A 197 1.52 12.04 -6.81
N VAL A 198 2.35 11.05 -7.17
CA VAL A 198 2.96 10.09 -6.24
C VAL A 198 3.87 10.83 -5.25
N ALA A 199 4.70 11.76 -5.73
CA ALA A 199 5.56 12.59 -4.89
C ALA A 199 4.76 13.51 -3.96
N ARG A 200 3.61 14.04 -4.40
CA ARG A 200 2.70 14.85 -3.55
C ARG A 200 1.97 14.04 -2.51
N VAL A 201 1.64 12.77 -2.80
CA VAL A 201 1.13 11.83 -1.80
C VAL A 201 2.20 11.54 -0.74
N ASP A 202 3.46 11.40 -1.13
CA ASP A 202 4.58 11.25 -0.18
C ASP A 202 4.93 12.56 0.56
N LEU A 203 4.76 13.73 -0.06
CA LEU A 203 5.05 15.04 0.57
C LEU A 203 3.95 15.52 1.53
N LYS A 204 2.67 15.14 1.33
CA LYS A 204 1.62 15.34 2.36
C LYS A 204 1.92 14.58 3.66
N LYS A 205 2.81 13.58 3.61
CA LYS A 205 3.35 12.88 4.78
C LYS A 205 4.38 13.71 5.56
N VAL A 206 4.98 14.73 4.94
CA VAL A 206 5.97 15.61 5.59
C VAL A 206 5.32 16.88 6.16
N THR A 207 4.22 17.37 5.57
CA THR A 207 3.59 18.64 5.96
C THR A 207 2.37 18.52 6.88
N SER A 208 1.90 17.30 7.20
CA SER A 208 0.87 17.10 8.23
C SER A 208 1.42 17.06 9.67
N ALA A 209 2.71 17.26 9.85
CA ALA A 209 3.30 17.60 11.15
C ALA A 209 3.27 19.14 11.33
N GLU A 210 2.11 19.71 11.66
CA GLU A 210 2.06 21.10 12.13
C GLU A 210 2.66 21.22 13.56
N PRO A 211 3.31 22.36 13.86
CA PRO A 211 3.99 22.59 15.13
C PRO A 211 2.99 23.03 16.20
N GLY A 212 2.66 22.14 17.13
CA GLY A 212 1.88 22.45 18.33
C GLY A 212 2.75 23.04 19.43
N THR A 213 2.59 24.34 19.65
CA THR A 213 2.92 25.14 20.84
C THR A 213 2.61 24.42 22.15
N VAL A 214 3.60 24.28 23.05
CA VAL A 214 3.69 24.85 24.42
C VAL A 214 5.16 24.92 24.80
#